data_AF-A0A1R1X4R9-F1
#
_entry.id   AF-A0A1R1X4R9-F1
#
_cell.length_a   1.000
_cell.length_b   1.000
_cell.length_c   1.000
_cell.angle_alpha   90.00
_cell.angle_beta   90.00
_cell.angle_gamma   90.00
#
_symmetry.space_group_name_H-M   'P 1'
#
loop_
_entity.id
_entity.type
_entity.pdbx_description
1 polymer ?
#
loop_
_entity_poly.entity_id
_entity_poly.type
_entity_poly.pdbx_seq_one_letter_code
_entity_poly.pdbx_strand_id
1 'polypeptide(L)'
;VHGVGNPRHLDFRDSWVARDIGGKDLYGNLNNLVKHKETGKRYNEGLPLQVQCSWNGVSVLNAEPFYGKDPVRFRRSDVDKKECAASECSLLCNDYWRKGYRRIVLVPSILVSYNMETAILIDDNYQTFIDKNVTLPEKIKYVDGPEKIYCRGLEKNNTNAPDTGAVWIKYTDGDTKVY
;
A
#
# COMPACT_ATOMS: atom_id res chain seq x y z
N VAL A 1 -9.43 -0.16 -6.38
CA VAL A 1 -10.55 -0.91 -5.76
C VAL A 1 -10.87 -2.14 -6.61
N HIS A 2 -11.66 -3.08 -6.12
CA HIS A 2 -12.22 -4.19 -6.92
C HIS A 2 -13.63 -4.58 -6.44
N GLY A 3 -14.41 -5.27 -7.26
CA GLY A 3 -15.72 -5.81 -6.87
C GLY A 3 -15.63 -7.15 -6.13
N VAL A 4 -16.30 -7.28 -4.99
CA VAL A 4 -16.38 -8.50 -4.15
C VAL A 4 -17.79 -8.75 -3.61
N GLY A 5 -18.03 -9.97 -3.15
CA GLY A 5 -19.25 -10.35 -2.42
C GLY A 5 -20.47 -10.56 -3.30
N ASN A 6 -21.59 -10.90 -2.63
CA ASN A 6 -22.92 -11.02 -3.21
C ASN A 6 -23.96 -10.50 -2.18
N PRO A 7 -24.57 -9.31 -2.36
CA PRO A 7 -24.42 -8.41 -3.51
C PRO A 7 -23.01 -7.82 -3.63
N ARG A 8 -22.64 -7.43 -4.86
CA ARG A 8 -21.32 -6.88 -5.14
C ARG A 8 -21.14 -5.50 -4.50
N HIS A 9 -19.97 -5.27 -3.92
CA HIS A 9 -19.53 -3.98 -3.41
C HIS A 9 -18.05 -3.76 -3.74
N LEU A 10 -17.60 -2.51 -3.60
CA LEU A 10 -16.22 -2.12 -3.83
C LEU A 10 -15.38 -2.31 -2.57
N ASP A 11 -14.26 -3.01 -2.69
CA ASP A 11 -13.23 -3.13 -1.66
C ASP A 11 -11.87 -2.64 -2.14
N PHE A 12 -10.98 -2.42 -1.17
CA PHE A 12 -9.59 -2.10 -1.46
C PHE A 12 -8.84 -3.34 -1.98
N ARG A 13 -8.16 -3.18 -3.12
CA ARG A 13 -7.40 -4.26 -3.76
C ARG A 13 -5.99 -4.32 -3.16
N ASP A 14 -5.45 -5.54 -3.08
CA ASP A 14 -4.09 -5.82 -2.57
C ASP A 14 -3.89 -5.30 -1.13
N SER A 15 -4.95 -5.39 -0.32
CA SER A 15 -5.00 -4.96 1.09
C SER A 15 -3.95 -5.63 1.98
N TRP A 16 -3.52 -6.84 1.63
CA TRP A 16 -2.42 -7.53 2.31
C TRP A 16 -1.03 -6.92 1.99
N VAL A 17 -0.86 -6.35 0.81
CA VAL A 17 0.40 -5.75 0.35
C VAL A 17 0.53 -4.32 0.89
N ALA A 18 -0.57 -3.58 0.85
CA ALA A 18 -0.58 -2.16 1.14
C ALA A 18 -0.56 -1.88 2.64
N ARG A 19 0.20 -0.83 3.02
CA ARG A 19 0.40 -0.38 4.39
C ARG A 19 0.36 1.13 4.45
N ASP A 20 -0.36 1.67 5.42
CA ASP A 20 -0.31 3.11 5.70
C ASP A 20 1.09 3.56 6.16
N ILE A 21 1.29 4.87 6.31
CA ILE A 21 2.58 5.41 6.75
C ILE A 21 2.91 5.06 8.21
N GLY A 22 1.95 4.54 8.99
CA GLY A 22 2.20 3.95 10.30
C GLY A 22 2.60 2.46 10.23
N GLY A 23 2.65 1.88 9.03
CA GLY A 23 3.02 0.49 8.79
C GLY A 23 1.86 -0.49 8.93
N LYS A 24 0.63 -0.03 9.19
CA LYS A 24 -0.55 -0.91 9.37
C LYS A 24 -1.14 -1.29 8.01
N ASP A 25 -1.62 -2.54 7.88
CA ASP A 25 -2.25 -3.03 6.65
C ASP A 25 -3.51 -2.22 6.26
N LEU A 26 -3.69 -1.96 4.96
CA LEU A 26 -4.88 -1.31 4.41
C LEU A 26 -6.01 -2.33 4.22
N TYR A 27 -6.51 -2.87 5.31
CA TYR A 27 -7.55 -3.90 5.33
C TYR A 27 -8.85 -3.41 5.97
N GLY A 28 -9.99 -3.79 5.37
CA GLY A 28 -11.32 -3.51 5.88
C GLY A 28 -12.10 -2.49 5.04
N ASN A 29 -13.09 -1.88 5.67
CA ASN A 29 -14.05 -0.99 5.01
C ASN A 29 -13.37 0.26 4.41
N LEU A 30 -13.77 0.63 3.19
CA LEU A 30 -13.24 1.79 2.47
C LEU A 30 -13.36 3.12 3.24
N ASN A 31 -14.33 3.32 4.14
CA ASN A 31 -14.47 4.55 4.94
C ASN A 31 -13.53 4.62 6.15
N ASN A 32 -12.84 3.53 6.47
CA ASN A 32 -11.90 3.44 7.60
C ASN A 32 -10.67 2.61 7.19
N LEU A 33 -10.22 2.76 5.95
CA LEU A 33 -9.15 1.92 5.40
C LEU A 33 -7.79 2.25 6.01
N VAL A 34 -7.47 3.54 6.11
CA VAL A 34 -6.18 4.06 6.59
C VAL A 34 -6.27 4.30 8.10
N LYS A 35 -5.42 3.62 8.88
CA LYS A 35 -5.48 3.66 10.35
C LYS A 35 -4.63 4.79 10.94
N HIS A 36 -3.58 5.19 10.23
CA HIS A 36 -2.79 6.35 10.60
C HIS A 36 -3.64 7.63 10.57
N LYS A 37 -3.80 8.27 11.75
CA LYS A 37 -4.77 9.34 11.99
C LYS A 37 -4.66 10.53 11.03
N GLU A 38 -3.44 10.98 10.73
CA GLU A 38 -3.23 12.18 9.92
C GLU A 38 -3.46 11.91 8.43
N THR A 39 -2.86 10.86 7.88
CA THR A 39 -3.04 10.48 6.47
C THR A 39 -4.43 9.90 6.20
N GLY A 40 -5.10 9.32 7.22
CA GLY A 40 -6.48 8.88 7.14
C GLY A 40 -7.46 10.01 6.87
N LYS A 41 -7.22 11.22 7.43
CA LYS A 41 -8.00 12.42 7.07
C LYS A 41 -7.89 12.74 5.58
N ARG A 42 -6.66 12.75 5.05
CA ARG A 42 -6.41 13.01 3.62
C ARG A 42 -7.11 11.98 2.73
N TYR A 43 -7.00 10.70 3.09
CA TYR A 43 -7.68 9.62 2.38
C TYR A 43 -9.21 9.81 2.35
N ASN A 44 -9.83 10.20 3.47
CA ASN A 44 -11.28 10.44 3.54
C ASN A 44 -11.73 11.66 2.74
N GLU A 45 -10.84 12.64 2.53
CA GLU A 45 -11.06 13.79 1.64
C GLU A 45 -10.72 13.48 0.16
N GLY A 46 -10.37 12.24 -0.18
CA GLY A 46 -10.01 11.86 -1.56
C GLY A 46 -8.64 12.39 -2.00
N LEU A 47 -7.83 12.90 -1.09
CA LEU A 47 -6.54 13.52 -1.38
C LEU A 47 -5.41 12.50 -1.43
N PRO A 48 -4.34 12.79 -2.21
CA PRO A 48 -3.10 12.02 -2.15
C PRO A 48 -2.55 11.93 -0.72
N LEU A 49 -2.03 10.75 -0.36
CA LEU A 49 -1.40 10.50 0.93
C LEU A 49 -0.14 9.66 0.78
N GLN A 50 0.85 9.91 1.64
CA GLN A 50 2.02 9.06 1.76
C GLN A 50 1.64 7.74 2.45
N VAL A 51 2.21 6.64 1.97
CA VAL A 51 2.03 5.28 2.49
C VAL A 51 3.38 4.60 2.61
N GLN A 52 3.50 3.56 3.42
CA GLN A 52 4.71 2.74 3.41
C GLN A 52 4.73 1.85 2.16
N CYS A 53 3.60 1.29 1.77
CA CYS A 53 3.53 0.50 0.55
C CYS A 53 2.12 0.54 -0.01
N SER A 54 2.00 0.60 -1.34
CA SER A 54 0.77 0.26 -2.03
C SER A 54 1.07 -0.11 -3.47
N TRP A 55 0.38 -1.13 -3.98
CA TRP A 55 0.59 -1.68 -5.32
C TRP A 55 -0.74 -1.87 -6.07
N ASN A 56 -1.69 -0.99 -5.80
CA ASN A 56 -3.01 -1.05 -6.43
C ASN A 56 -3.02 -0.24 -7.73
N GLY A 57 -3.31 -0.92 -8.85
CA GLY A 57 -3.63 -0.24 -10.09
C GLY A 57 -2.41 0.19 -10.91
N VAL A 58 -2.17 1.50 -11.01
CA VAL A 58 -1.07 2.06 -11.81
C VAL A 58 0.02 2.55 -10.87
N SER A 59 1.26 2.12 -11.11
CA SER A 59 2.43 2.52 -10.35
C SER A 59 3.45 3.23 -11.24
N VAL A 60 3.93 4.38 -10.78
CA VAL A 60 5.05 5.11 -11.39
C VAL A 60 6.19 5.10 -10.39
N LEU A 61 7.34 4.56 -10.79
CA LEU A 61 8.49 4.34 -9.91
C LEU A 61 9.70 5.12 -10.45
N ASN A 62 10.50 5.68 -9.54
CA ASN A 62 11.84 6.12 -9.92
C ASN A 62 12.64 4.88 -10.34
N ALA A 63 13.23 4.90 -11.53
CA ALA A 63 13.95 3.75 -12.07
C ALA A 63 15.36 3.57 -11.47
N GLU A 64 15.93 4.59 -10.83
CA GLU A 64 17.29 4.58 -10.27
C GLU A 64 17.62 3.38 -9.37
N PRO A 65 16.71 2.91 -8.48
CA PRO A 65 16.92 1.70 -7.69
C PRO A 65 17.21 0.44 -8.50
N PHE A 66 16.89 0.38 -9.79
CA PHE A 66 17.09 -0.81 -10.63
C PHE A 66 18.45 -0.89 -11.33
N TYR A 67 19.15 0.24 -11.50
CA TYR A 67 20.38 0.31 -12.30
C TYR A 67 21.58 0.98 -11.60
N GLY A 68 21.42 1.46 -10.37
CA GLY A 68 22.53 2.03 -9.59
C GLY A 68 23.61 1.02 -9.17
N LYS A 69 24.57 1.47 -8.34
CA LYS A 69 25.72 0.66 -7.87
C LYS A 69 25.32 -0.58 -7.05
N ASP A 70 24.21 -0.51 -6.35
CA ASP A 70 23.63 -1.60 -5.57
C ASP A 70 22.13 -1.67 -5.90
N PRO A 71 21.77 -2.30 -7.03
CA PRO A 71 20.41 -2.28 -7.56
C PRO A 71 19.51 -3.30 -6.85
N VAL A 72 18.23 -2.98 -6.75
CA VAL A 72 17.20 -3.91 -6.27
C VAL A 72 17.13 -5.12 -7.20
N ARG A 73 16.93 -6.30 -6.60
CA ARG A 73 16.84 -7.59 -7.28
C ARG A 73 15.60 -8.33 -6.80
N PHE A 74 15.02 -9.14 -7.69
CA PHE A 74 14.03 -10.12 -7.28
C PHE A 74 14.64 -11.05 -6.24
N ARG A 75 13.94 -11.21 -5.13
CA ARG A 75 14.39 -12.00 -3.99
C ARG A 75 13.18 -12.58 -3.26
N ARG A 76 13.46 -13.58 -2.43
CA ARG A 76 12.55 -14.03 -1.37
C ARG A 76 12.74 -13.18 -0.12
N SER A 77 11.84 -13.36 0.85
CA SER A 77 11.99 -12.79 2.18
C SER A 77 13.29 -13.25 2.85
N ASP A 78 13.90 -12.34 3.60
CA ASP A 78 15.10 -12.60 4.38
C ASP A 78 14.74 -13.22 5.73
N VAL A 79 15.03 -14.53 5.86
CA VAL A 79 14.72 -15.33 7.05
C VAL A 79 15.56 -14.88 8.25
N ASP A 80 16.81 -14.49 8.05
CA ASP A 80 17.71 -14.06 9.13
C ASP A 80 17.25 -12.72 9.72
N LYS A 81 16.65 -11.87 8.87
CA LYS A 81 15.99 -10.62 9.27
C LYS A 81 14.54 -10.78 9.71
N LYS A 82 14.01 -12.01 9.73
CA LYS A 82 12.63 -12.32 10.11
C LYS A 82 11.58 -11.59 9.27
N GLU A 83 11.86 -11.34 7.99
CA GLU A 83 10.81 -10.91 7.06
C GLU A 83 9.79 -12.05 6.86
N CYS A 84 8.49 -11.77 6.87
CA CYS A 84 7.50 -12.80 6.55
C CYS A 84 7.59 -13.17 5.06
N ALA A 85 7.16 -14.38 4.68
CA ALA A 85 6.91 -14.70 3.28
C ALA A 85 5.89 -13.71 2.68
N ALA A 86 6.37 -12.73 1.92
CA ALA A 86 5.57 -11.62 1.42
C ALA A 86 5.57 -11.61 -0.11
N SER A 87 4.58 -10.94 -0.69
CA SER A 87 4.56 -10.73 -2.14
C SER A 87 5.78 -9.95 -2.62
N GLU A 88 6.14 -10.15 -3.88
CA GLU A 88 7.20 -9.39 -4.55
C GLU A 88 6.95 -7.88 -4.45
N CYS A 89 5.68 -7.45 -4.53
CA CYS A 89 5.27 -6.06 -4.37
C CYS A 89 5.63 -5.50 -2.98
N SER A 90 5.41 -6.28 -1.91
CA SER A 90 5.77 -5.89 -0.55
C SER A 90 7.29 -5.78 -0.39
N LEU A 91 8.03 -6.76 -0.92
CA LEU A 91 9.49 -6.77 -0.83
C LEU A 91 10.09 -5.60 -1.62
N LEU A 92 9.54 -5.28 -2.79
CA LEU A 92 9.96 -4.15 -3.60
C LEU A 92 9.74 -2.81 -2.88
N CYS A 93 8.59 -2.62 -2.23
CA CYS A 93 8.37 -1.44 -1.37
C CYS A 93 9.44 -1.35 -0.27
N ASN A 94 9.68 -2.45 0.46
CA ASN A 94 10.66 -2.48 1.54
C ASN A 94 12.06 -2.14 1.04
N ASP A 95 12.43 -2.64 -0.13
CA ASP A 95 13.73 -2.39 -0.73
C ASP A 95 13.87 -0.94 -1.21
N TYR A 96 12.82 -0.34 -1.77
CA TYR A 96 12.79 1.10 -2.07
C TYR A 96 13.01 1.94 -0.80
N TRP A 97 12.32 1.61 0.29
CA TRP A 97 12.52 2.28 1.58
C TRP A 97 13.94 2.13 2.12
N ARG A 98 14.53 0.94 2.02
CA ARG A 98 15.94 0.68 2.40
C ARG A 98 16.92 1.52 1.59
N LYS A 99 16.60 1.77 0.30
CA LYS A 99 17.43 2.58 -0.61
C LYS A 99 17.18 4.09 -0.49
N GLY A 100 16.27 4.54 0.39
CA GLY A 100 15.97 5.96 0.60
C GLY A 100 14.82 6.50 -0.27
N TYR A 101 14.17 5.67 -1.09
CA TYR A 101 13.05 6.06 -1.94
C TYR A 101 11.73 5.92 -1.18
N ARG A 102 11.49 6.88 -0.30
CA ARG A 102 10.49 6.80 0.80
C ARG A 102 9.20 7.60 0.53
N ARG A 103 9.08 8.16 -0.66
CA ARG A 103 7.97 9.04 -1.08
C ARG A 103 6.93 8.25 -1.90
N ILE A 104 6.41 7.19 -1.32
CA ILE A 104 5.37 6.35 -1.96
C ILE A 104 3.99 6.97 -1.67
N VAL A 105 3.18 7.14 -2.71
CA VAL A 105 1.91 7.87 -2.64
C VAL A 105 0.77 7.00 -3.13
N LEU A 106 -0.32 6.99 -2.36
CA LEU A 106 -1.62 6.46 -2.77
C LEU A 106 -2.54 7.63 -3.14
N VAL A 107 -3.28 7.51 -4.24
CA VAL A 107 -4.23 8.53 -4.72
C VAL A 107 -5.64 7.92 -4.77
N PRO A 108 -6.53 8.24 -3.80
CA PRO A 108 -7.85 7.60 -3.70
C PRO A 108 -8.80 7.95 -4.85
N SER A 109 -8.61 9.11 -5.48
CA SER A 109 -9.45 9.59 -6.59
C SER A 109 -9.16 8.94 -7.93
N ILE A 110 -8.04 8.21 -8.06
CA ILE A 110 -7.71 7.46 -9.28
C ILE A 110 -8.16 6.02 -9.11
N LEU A 111 -9.27 5.68 -9.78
CA LEU A 111 -9.88 4.36 -9.73
C LEU A 111 -9.58 3.60 -11.01
N VAL A 112 -9.01 2.41 -10.88
CA VAL A 112 -8.71 1.52 -12.01
C VAL A 112 -9.24 0.12 -11.76
N SER A 113 -9.61 -0.55 -12.84
CA SER A 113 -10.24 -1.88 -12.84
C SER A 113 -9.45 -2.86 -13.70
N TYR A 114 -9.44 -4.13 -13.28
CA TYR A 114 -8.87 -5.24 -14.06
C TYR A 114 -9.88 -5.91 -15.00
N ASN A 115 -11.17 -5.64 -14.83
CA ASN A 115 -12.23 -6.21 -15.64
C ASN A 115 -13.40 -5.23 -15.81
N MET A 116 -14.19 -5.44 -16.85
CA MET A 116 -15.31 -4.57 -17.23
C MET A 116 -16.38 -4.50 -16.13
N GLU A 117 -16.68 -5.62 -15.49
CA GLU A 117 -17.72 -5.66 -14.46
C GLU A 117 -17.38 -4.79 -13.24
N THR A 118 -16.10 -4.77 -12.83
CA THR A 118 -15.62 -3.86 -11.79
C THR A 118 -15.62 -2.42 -12.28
N ALA A 119 -15.32 -2.18 -13.57
CA ALA A 119 -15.35 -0.84 -14.14
C ALA A 119 -16.75 -0.22 -14.06
N ILE A 120 -17.78 -1.00 -14.42
CA ILE A 120 -19.20 -0.58 -14.30
C ILE A 120 -19.54 -0.30 -12.84
N LEU A 121 -19.17 -1.18 -11.92
CA LEU A 121 -19.42 -0.96 -10.49
C LEU A 121 -18.71 0.30 -9.95
N ILE A 122 -17.50 0.60 -10.44
CA ILE A 122 -16.80 1.84 -10.13
C ILE A 122 -17.59 3.04 -10.66
N ASP A 123 -18.06 2.99 -11.91
CA ASP A 123 -18.80 4.08 -12.57
C ASP A 123 -20.10 4.40 -11.81
N ASP A 124 -20.87 3.36 -11.46
CA ASP A 124 -22.11 3.47 -10.67
C ASP A 124 -21.88 4.12 -9.29
N ASN A 125 -20.66 4.02 -8.75
CA ASN A 125 -20.29 4.52 -7.43
C ASN A 125 -19.31 5.70 -7.50
N TYR A 126 -19.01 6.23 -8.68
CA TYR A 126 -17.89 7.15 -8.90
C TYR A 126 -18.00 8.41 -8.03
N GLN A 127 -19.22 8.95 -7.91
CA GLN A 127 -19.53 10.13 -7.10
C GLN A 127 -19.08 9.95 -5.64
N THR A 128 -19.14 8.73 -5.08
CA THR A 128 -18.74 8.47 -3.68
C THR A 128 -17.24 8.71 -3.42
N PHE A 129 -16.41 8.68 -4.46
CA PHE A 129 -14.96 8.89 -4.38
C PHE A 129 -14.55 10.33 -4.67
N ILE A 130 -15.29 11.04 -5.53
CA ILE A 130 -14.97 12.42 -5.94
C ILE A 130 -15.72 13.50 -5.16
N ASP A 131 -16.92 13.20 -4.65
CA ASP A 131 -17.76 14.13 -3.90
C ASP A 131 -17.31 14.20 -2.44
N LYS A 132 -16.17 14.85 -2.23
CA LYS A 132 -15.54 14.99 -0.92
C LYS A 132 -15.50 16.46 -0.52
N ASN A 133 -15.80 16.72 0.74
CA ASN A 133 -15.53 18.02 1.34
C ASN A 133 -14.03 18.14 1.64
N VAL A 134 -13.28 18.74 0.72
CA VAL A 134 -11.83 18.89 0.83
C VAL A 134 -11.49 20.12 1.67
N THR A 135 -10.76 19.91 2.76
CA THR A 135 -10.32 20.97 3.68
C THR A 135 -8.80 21.08 3.76
N LEU A 136 -8.08 20.02 3.40
CA LEU A 136 -6.62 19.96 3.41
C LEU A 136 -6.03 20.33 2.04
N PRO A 137 -4.79 20.83 1.99
CA PRO A 137 -4.12 21.09 0.72
C PRO A 137 -3.81 19.79 -0.03
N GLU A 138 -3.96 19.81 -1.35
CA GLU A 138 -3.71 18.64 -2.22
C GLU A 138 -2.26 18.16 -2.17
N LYS A 139 -1.29 19.09 -2.14
CA LYS A 139 0.14 18.74 -2.04
C LYS A 139 0.43 18.07 -0.70
N ILE A 140 1.11 16.92 -0.77
CA ILE A 140 1.50 16.14 0.40
C ILE A 140 2.76 16.75 1.02
N LYS A 141 2.78 16.83 2.36
CA LYS A 141 4.02 16.96 3.12
C LYS A 141 4.50 15.57 3.49
N TYR A 142 5.68 15.20 3.02
CA TYR A 142 6.27 13.90 3.35
C TYR A 142 6.77 13.87 4.80
N VAL A 143 6.60 12.71 5.44
CA VAL A 143 7.00 12.43 6.81
C VAL A 143 7.83 11.15 6.85
N ASP A 144 8.56 10.98 7.94
CA ASP A 144 9.32 9.77 8.22
C ASP A 144 8.41 8.54 8.24
N GLY A 145 8.93 7.42 7.77
CA GLY A 145 8.21 6.14 7.77
C GLY A 145 8.23 5.44 9.12
N PRO A 146 7.49 4.34 9.25
CA PRO A 146 7.42 3.59 10.49
C PRO A 146 8.70 2.77 10.70
N GLU A 147 9.09 2.47 11.95
CA GLU A 147 10.24 1.59 12.20
C GLU A 147 9.93 0.11 11.94
N LYS A 148 8.64 -0.25 12.02
CA LYS A 148 8.13 -1.61 11.81
C LYS A 148 6.90 -1.56 10.93
N ILE A 149 6.67 -2.65 10.22
CA ILE A 149 5.47 -2.83 9.40
C ILE A 149 4.69 -4.06 9.85
N TYR A 150 3.38 -3.96 9.70
CA TYR A 150 2.46 -5.06 9.88
C TYR A 150 2.56 -5.99 8.68
N CYS A 151 2.72 -7.28 8.95
CA CYS A 151 3.00 -8.27 7.94
C CYS A 151 2.30 -9.59 8.26
N ARG A 152 1.74 -10.22 7.24
CA ARG A 152 1.16 -11.56 7.29
C ARG A 152 1.94 -12.39 6.29
N GLY A 153 2.48 -13.52 6.72
CA GLY A 153 3.23 -14.45 5.87
C GLY A 153 2.33 -15.36 5.05
N LEU A 154 2.77 -15.63 3.82
CA LEU A 154 2.26 -16.62 2.88
C LEU A 154 3.22 -17.83 2.85
N GLU A 155 3.19 -18.65 3.89
CA GLU A 155 4.16 -19.72 4.12
C GLU A 155 3.72 -21.04 3.45
N LYS A 156 2.41 -21.24 3.24
CA LYS A 156 1.89 -22.45 2.58
C LYS A 156 2.04 -22.38 1.06
N ASN A 157 2.50 -23.49 0.49
CA ASN A 157 2.51 -23.70 -0.96
C ASN A 157 1.10 -23.65 -1.55
N ASN A 158 0.99 -23.14 -2.78
CA ASN A 158 -0.26 -23.08 -3.57
C ASN A 158 -1.41 -22.33 -2.87
N THR A 159 -1.09 -21.31 -2.07
CA THR A 159 -2.06 -20.39 -1.49
C THR A 159 -1.98 -19.02 -2.14
N ASN A 160 -3.10 -18.30 -2.20
CA ASN A 160 -3.21 -16.97 -2.78
C ASN A 160 -3.52 -15.88 -1.75
N ALA A 161 -3.57 -16.26 -0.46
CA ALA A 161 -3.86 -15.38 0.65
C ALA A 161 -3.01 -15.78 1.86
N PRO A 162 -2.58 -14.81 2.70
CA PRO A 162 -1.70 -15.08 3.84
C PRO A 162 -2.32 -16.07 4.80
N ASP A 163 -1.52 -17.03 5.25
CA ASP A 163 -1.97 -18.14 6.09
C ASP A 163 -1.42 -18.09 7.52
N THR A 164 -0.61 -17.07 7.84
CA THR A 164 -0.06 -16.85 9.19
C THR A 164 -0.72 -15.67 9.90
N GLY A 165 -0.62 -15.70 11.24
CA GLY A 165 -0.98 -14.57 12.07
C GLY A 165 -0.15 -13.33 11.73
N ALA A 166 -0.74 -12.16 11.93
CA ALA A 166 -0.05 -10.93 11.63
C ALA A 166 0.98 -10.56 12.71
N VAL A 167 2.13 -10.06 12.27
CA VAL A 167 3.26 -9.68 13.12
C VAL A 167 3.80 -8.31 12.71
N TRP A 168 4.40 -7.60 13.67
CA TRP A 168 5.14 -6.37 13.39
C TRP A 168 6.62 -6.70 13.21
N ILE A 169 7.16 -6.43 12.02
CA ILE A 169 8.55 -6.73 11.66
C ILE A 169 9.34 -5.46 11.34
N LYS A 170 10.63 -5.46 11.67
CA LYS A 170 11.56 -4.45 11.15
C LYS A 170 11.82 -4.76 9.68
N TYR A 171 11.81 -3.75 8.82
CA TYR A 171 11.97 -3.92 7.37
C TYR A 171 13.08 -3.06 6.77
N THR A 172 13.70 -2.18 7.56
CA THR A 172 14.88 -1.42 7.16
C THR A 172 16.05 -1.75 8.08
N ASP A 173 17.28 -1.66 7.57
CA ASP A 173 18.47 -1.84 8.41
C ASP A 173 18.81 -0.55 9.18
N GLY A 174 18.59 0.62 8.53
CA GLY A 174 18.81 1.96 9.09
C GLY A 174 17.52 2.71 9.46
N ASP A 175 17.61 4.05 9.46
CA ASP A 175 16.48 4.94 9.75
C ASP A 175 15.38 4.88 8.68
N THR A 176 14.26 5.56 8.95
CA THR A 176 13.13 5.71 8.03
C THR A 176 12.86 7.17 7.65
N LYS A 177 13.88 8.04 7.78
CA LYS A 177 13.78 9.48 7.56
C LYS A 177 13.48 9.84 6.10
N VAL A 178 12.67 10.85 5.85
CA VAL A 178 12.56 11.42 4.50
C VAL A 178 13.49 12.63 4.39
N TYR A 179 14.52 12.50 3.55
CA TYR A 179 15.44 13.57 3.18
C TYR A 179 14.94 14.34 1.95
#